data_AF-A0A819KFT2-F1
#
_entry.id   AF-A0A819KFT2-F1
#
_cell.length_a   1.000
_cell.length_b   1.000
_cell.length_c   1.000
_cell.angle_alpha   90.00
_cell.angle_beta   90.00
_cell.angle_gamma   90.00
#
_symmetry.space_group_name_H-M   'P 1'
#
loop_
_entity.id
_entity.type
_entity.pdbx_description
1 polymer ?
#
loop_
_entity_poly.entity_id
_entity_poly.type
_entity_poly.pdbx_seq_one_letter_code
_entity_poly.pdbx_strand_id
1 'polypeptide(L)'
;AVFISTHKFVGGPSTPGILIAKKKLFTNEVPSNVGGGTVNFVTREQVEYVQDIEAREEGGTPNILGAIRAGLVFHLKESVGYHTIDAREDALVAKFFERFRNHQTLFVLGSTTASRLGIFSFLIYVPFFHKYLHHNFICALLNDLFGIQVRSGCSCAGPYVLDLLNIDDQTADIYTKFITTDEEGSNGISKIELMKPGFTRFNLSYFASDEEVDYILNAVEFIANDGWKFLSLYTYDVKTAVWRPRTISSGNHFYQYHSLQTITYQNGTMEENIKSQQKMELFNSNVPRLITNSPSDKDPIEEAKSMAKNIPKYVYENVDFRTDPPLNVPDEYKDFIWFVTPKNIILNIVFDYEQSQKNYSKPEPFRPKMDN
;
A
#
# COMPACT_ATOMS: atom_id res chain seq x y z
N ALA A 1 26.67 -12.96 10.85
CA ALA A 1 26.81 -11.57 10.38
C ALA A 1 25.48 -10.85 10.63
N VAL A 2 25.47 -9.53 10.65
CA VAL A 2 24.29 -8.68 10.76
C VAL A 2 24.31 -7.72 9.57
N PHE A 3 23.18 -7.58 8.87
CA PHE A 3 23.01 -6.69 7.74
C PHE A 3 21.99 -5.61 8.09
N ILE A 4 22.33 -4.35 7.84
CA ILE A 4 21.49 -3.22 8.19
C ILE A 4 21.31 -2.33 6.97
N SER A 5 20.05 -2.06 6.63
CA SER A 5 19.71 -1.00 5.69
C SER A 5 19.37 0.27 6.47
N THR A 6 20.32 1.18 6.51
CA THR A 6 20.26 2.43 7.28
C THR A 6 19.13 3.37 6.85
N HIS A 7 18.64 3.26 5.60
CA HIS A 7 17.46 4.00 5.14
C HIS A 7 16.15 3.70 5.88
N LYS A 8 16.12 2.66 6.71
CA LYS A 8 14.98 2.34 7.58
C LYS A 8 14.93 3.16 8.87
N PHE A 9 15.98 3.94 9.14
CA PHE A 9 16.06 4.82 10.30
C PHE A 9 15.70 6.26 9.91
N VAL A 10 15.32 7.07 10.90
CA VAL A 10 15.05 8.50 10.69
C VAL A 10 16.31 9.19 10.17
N GLY A 11 16.17 9.95 9.08
CA GLY A 11 17.30 10.59 8.39
C GLY A 11 18.16 9.65 7.54
N GLY A 12 17.79 8.36 7.46
CA GLY A 12 18.52 7.33 6.70
C GLY A 12 18.40 7.34 5.17
N PRO A 13 17.45 8.00 4.50
CA PRO A 13 17.49 8.03 3.04
C PRO A 13 18.85 8.51 2.51
N SER A 14 19.35 7.83 1.46
CA SER A 14 20.68 8.08 0.84
C SER A 14 21.92 7.67 1.68
N THR A 15 21.78 6.83 2.70
CA THR A 15 22.91 6.21 3.42
C THR A 15 23.24 4.79 2.90
N PRO A 16 24.48 4.29 3.05
CA PRO A 16 24.88 2.96 2.63
C PRO A 16 24.37 1.86 3.57
N GLY A 17 24.30 0.62 3.07
CA GLY A 17 24.11 -0.55 3.94
C GLY A 17 25.32 -0.78 4.85
N ILE A 18 25.09 -1.39 6.01
CA ILE A 18 26.15 -1.76 6.96
C ILE A 18 26.17 -3.27 7.13
N LEU A 19 27.35 -3.87 7.02
CA LEU A 19 27.63 -5.26 7.33
C LEU A 19 28.49 -5.34 8.60
N ILE A 20 27.98 -6.03 9.63
CA ILE A 20 28.75 -6.35 10.83
C ILE A 20 28.98 -7.85 10.84
N ALA A 21 30.23 -8.29 10.70
CA ALA A 21 30.58 -9.70 10.66
C ALA A 21 31.79 -10.00 11.52
N LYS A 22 31.85 -11.22 12.06
CA LYS A 22 33.01 -11.67 12.83
C LYS A 22 34.19 -11.82 11.87
N LYS A 23 35.35 -11.26 12.23
CA LYS A 23 36.58 -11.31 11.41
C LYS A 23 36.90 -12.71 10.86
N LYS A 24 36.67 -13.76 11.67
CA LYS A 24 36.87 -15.17 11.27
C LYS A 24 36.03 -15.66 10.08
N LEU A 25 35.05 -14.89 9.62
CA LEU A 25 34.24 -15.21 8.43
C LEU A 25 34.88 -14.70 7.14
N PHE A 26 35.89 -13.82 7.21
CA PHE A 26 36.56 -13.24 6.05
C PHE A 26 37.82 -14.03 5.69
N THR A 27 37.62 -15.26 5.23
CA THR A 27 38.71 -16.18 4.84
C THR A 27 39.03 -16.17 3.35
N ASN A 28 38.27 -15.41 2.55
CA ASN A 28 38.46 -15.37 1.10
C ASN A 28 39.79 -14.68 0.76
N GLU A 29 40.53 -15.27 -0.18
CA GLU A 29 41.76 -14.68 -0.72
C GLU A 29 41.49 -13.47 -1.62
N VAL A 30 40.32 -13.48 -2.30
CA VAL A 30 39.85 -12.42 -3.20
C VAL A 30 38.61 -11.78 -2.58
N PRO A 31 38.51 -10.44 -2.50
CA PRO A 31 37.33 -9.77 -1.98
C PRO A 31 36.09 -9.98 -2.85
N SER A 32 34.94 -9.71 -2.25
CA SER A 32 33.64 -9.81 -2.92
C SER A 32 33.50 -8.80 -4.07
N ASN A 33 34.04 -7.59 -3.87
CA ASN A 33 34.08 -6.52 -4.88
C ASN A 33 35.52 -6.08 -5.09
N VAL A 34 36.10 -6.46 -6.23
CA VAL A 34 37.45 -6.04 -6.63
C VAL A 34 37.38 -4.65 -7.27
N GLY A 35 38.19 -3.72 -6.78
CA GLY A 35 38.27 -2.37 -7.31
C GLY A 35 39.50 -1.62 -6.81
N GLY A 36 39.66 -0.37 -7.27
CA GLY A 36 40.68 0.53 -6.73
C GLY A 36 40.52 0.67 -5.20
N GLY A 37 41.64 0.73 -4.48
CA GLY A 37 41.64 0.77 -3.01
C GLY A 37 41.66 -0.59 -2.30
N THR A 38 41.36 -1.70 -3.00
CA THR A 38 41.37 -3.05 -2.41
C THR A 38 42.72 -3.75 -2.47
N VAL A 39 43.68 -3.19 -3.21
CA VAL A 39 44.97 -3.81 -3.54
C VAL A 39 46.14 -3.02 -2.95
N ASN A 40 47.13 -3.75 -2.43
CA ASN A 40 48.46 -3.21 -2.12
C ASN A 40 49.27 -3.02 -3.39
N PHE A 41 49.28 -4.04 -4.27
CA PHE A 41 50.08 -4.03 -5.50
C PHE A 41 49.50 -4.95 -6.57
N VAL A 42 49.67 -4.58 -7.83
CA VAL A 42 49.16 -5.33 -8.99
C VAL A 42 50.28 -5.45 -10.02
N THR A 43 50.60 -6.68 -10.41
CA THR A 43 51.48 -6.99 -11.53
C THR A 43 50.67 -7.58 -12.68
N ARG A 44 51.33 -7.94 -13.79
CA ARG A 44 50.69 -8.66 -14.90
C ARG A 44 50.20 -10.06 -14.51
N GLU A 45 50.74 -10.63 -13.45
CA GLU A 45 50.58 -12.04 -13.09
C GLU A 45 50.01 -12.24 -11.68
N GLN A 46 50.07 -11.20 -10.83
CA GLN A 46 49.74 -11.30 -9.41
C GLN A 46 48.99 -10.06 -8.93
N VAL A 47 48.11 -10.27 -7.96
CA VAL A 47 47.38 -9.22 -7.25
C VAL A 47 47.59 -9.46 -5.76
N GLU A 48 48.13 -8.46 -5.07
CA GLU A 48 48.23 -8.46 -3.62
C GLU A 48 47.11 -7.57 -3.06
N TYR A 49 46.17 -8.18 -2.34
CA TYR A 49 45.08 -7.45 -1.69
C TYR A 49 45.50 -6.88 -0.33
N VAL A 50 44.89 -5.75 0.05
CA VAL A 50 45.07 -5.15 1.38
C VAL A 50 44.63 -6.14 2.48
N GLN A 51 45.32 -6.15 3.61
CA GLN A 51 45.00 -7.07 4.72
C GLN A 51 43.89 -6.56 5.63
N ASP A 52 43.66 -5.24 5.64
CA ASP A 52 42.54 -4.64 6.34
C ASP A 52 41.22 -5.08 5.68
N ILE A 53 40.35 -5.73 6.45
CA ILE A 53 39.17 -6.43 5.92
C ILE A 53 38.21 -5.41 5.32
N GLU A 54 37.97 -4.31 6.02
CA GLU A 54 37.07 -3.24 5.64
C GLU A 54 37.53 -2.60 4.32
N ALA A 55 38.79 -2.17 4.21
CA ALA A 55 39.33 -1.63 2.96
C ALA A 55 39.34 -2.65 1.82
N ARG A 56 39.53 -3.95 2.12
CA ARG A 56 39.54 -5.02 1.11
C ARG A 56 38.16 -5.25 0.50
N GLU A 57 37.09 -5.17 1.29
CA GLU A 57 35.72 -5.46 0.83
C GLU A 57 34.98 -4.23 0.27
N GLU A 58 35.54 -3.03 0.41
CA GLU A 58 34.96 -1.76 -0.08
C GLU A 58 35.65 -1.26 -1.36
N GLY A 59 35.56 -2.05 -2.44
CA GLY A 59 36.20 -1.69 -3.70
C GLY A 59 35.64 -0.44 -4.37
N GLY A 60 36.56 0.46 -4.76
CA GLY A 60 36.28 1.74 -5.39
C GLY A 60 36.24 2.89 -4.39
N THR A 61 35.77 4.06 -4.84
CA THR A 61 35.57 5.21 -3.94
C THR A 61 34.35 4.93 -3.04
N PRO A 62 34.50 4.90 -1.70
CA PRO A 62 33.39 4.62 -0.82
C PRO A 62 32.36 5.77 -0.88
N ASN A 63 31.13 5.48 -0.47
CA ASN A 63 30.09 6.50 -0.31
C ASN A 63 30.37 7.35 0.95
N ILE A 64 31.40 8.21 0.89
CA ILE A 64 31.92 8.97 2.05
C ILE A 64 30.80 9.78 2.71
N LEU A 65 30.06 10.58 1.93
CA LEU A 65 28.96 11.39 2.47
C LEU A 65 27.84 10.53 3.04
N GLY A 66 27.52 9.41 2.39
CA GLY A 66 26.56 8.45 2.90
C GLY A 66 27.01 7.82 4.21
N ALA A 67 28.29 7.48 4.36
CA ALA A 67 28.85 6.90 5.58
C ALA A 67 28.82 7.89 6.75
N ILE A 68 29.16 9.16 6.51
CA ILE A 68 29.01 10.23 7.51
C ILE A 68 27.55 10.36 7.94
N ARG A 69 26.63 10.40 6.97
CA ARG A 69 25.18 10.45 7.24
C ARG A 69 24.71 9.22 8.02
N ALA A 70 25.19 8.02 7.69
CA ALA A 70 24.87 6.80 8.44
C ALA A 70 25.30 6.93 9.92
N GLY A 71 26.49 7.47 10.19
CA GLY A 71 26.92 7.79 11.55
C GLY A 71 25.91 8.71 12.26
N LEU A 72 25.54 9.82 11.64
CA LEU A 72 24.57 10.77 12.21
C LEU A 72 23.19 10.14 12.49
N VAL A 73 22.74 9.23 11.63
CA VAL A 73 21.49 8.49 11.80
C VAL A 73 21.51 7.61 13.06
N PHE A 74 22.63 6.93 13.33
CA PHE A 74 22.77 6.17 14.58
C PHE A 74 22.91 7.09 15.80
N HIS A 75 23.60 8.22 15.68
CA HIS A 75 23.64 9.23 16.74
C HIS A 75 22.24 9.77 17.08
N LEU A 76 21.40 10.01 16.07
CA LEU A 76 20.01 10.43 16.28
C LEU A 76 19.18 9.33 16.98
N LYS A 77 19.32 8.06 16.57
CA LYS A 77 18.65 6.97 17.28
C LYS A 77 19.10 6.89 18.74
N GLU A 78 20.41 7.03 18.99
CA GLU A 78 20.97 6.94 20.34
C GLU A 78 20.50 8.09 21.23
N SER A 79 20.35 9.30 20.68
CA SER A 79 19.85 10.45 21.44
C SER A 79 18.39 10.31 21.87
N VAL A 80 17.56 9.61 21.09
CA VAL A 80 16.19 9.22 21.49
C VAL A 80 16.23 8.09 22.51
N GLY A 81 17.15 7.14 22.33
CA GLY A 81 17.33 5.97 23.19
C GLY A 81 16.41 4.81 22.81
N TYR A 82 16.96 3.59 22.70
CA TYR A 82 16.17 2.44 22.23
C TYR A 82 15.07 2.02 23.20
N HIS A 83 15.27 2.14 24.52
CA HIS A 83 14.20 1.87 25.50
C HIS A 83 13.00 2.80 25.32
N THR A 84 13.23 4.07 25.00
CA THR A 84 12.17 5.05 24.72
C THR A 84 11.40 4.67 23.46
N ILE A 85 12.12 4.26 22.40
CA ILE A 85 11.52 3.82 21.14
C ILE A 85 10.69 2.55 21.37
N ASP A 86 11.25 1.53 22.03
CA ASP A 86 10.56 0.27 22.31
C ASP A 86 9.28 0.51 23.12
N ALA A 87 9.34 1.30 24.19
CA ALA A 87 8.17 1.61 25.01
C ALA A 87 7.07 2.36 24.23
N ARG A 88 7.47 3.28 23.33
CA ARG A 88 6.52 4.00 22.47
C ARG A 88 5.91 3.06 21.44
N GLU A 89 6.69 2.21 20.79
CA GLU A 89 6.18 1.22 19.82
C GLU A 89 5.22 0.22 20.47
N ASP A 90 5.53 -0.28 21.67
CA ASP A 90 4.64 -1.15 22.45
C ASP A 90 3.30 -0.47 22.75
N ALA A 91 3.32 0.81 23.13
CA ALA A 91 2.10 1.58 23.36
C ALA A 91 1.26 1.75 22.07
N LEU A 92 1.92 2.00 20.93
CA LEU A 92 1.25 2.10 19.62
C LEU A 92 0.63 0.77 19.19
N VAL A 93 1.32 -0.35 19.42
CA VAL A 93 0.82 -1.70 19.15
C VAL A 93 -0.37 -2.02 20.04
N ALA A 94 -0.32 -1.68 21.34
CA ALA A 94 -1.42 -1.86 22.25
C ALA A 94 -2.66 -1.06 21.79
N LYS A 95 -2.49 0.22 21.46
CA LYS A 95 -3.57 1.09 20.96
C LYS A 95 -4.22 0.56 19.69
N PHE A 96 -3.42 0.05 18.74
CA PHE A 96 -3.94 -0.58 17.52
C PHE A 96 -4.80 -1.81 17.84
N PHE A 97 -4.30 -2.73 18.67
CA PHE A 97 -5.02 -3.96 18.98
C PHE A 97 -6.25 -3.75 19.85
N GLU A 98 -6.23 -2.76 20.75
CA GLU A 98 -7.44 -2.36 21.50
C GLU A 98 -8.59 -2.01 20.55
N ARG A 99 -8.28 -1.29 19.46
CA ARG A 99 -9.28 -0.89 18.46
C ARG A 99 -9.68 -2.01 17.50
N PHE A 100 -8.72 -2.78 17.00
CA PHE A 100 -8.94 -3.63 15.82
C PHE A 100 -8.97 -5.14 16.07
N ARG A 101 -8.57 -5.64 17.25
CA ARG A 101 -8.45 -7.09 17.51
C ARG A 101 -9.75 -7.86 17.22
N ASN A 102 -10.89 -7.28 17.53
CA ASN A 102 -12.22 -7.89 17.36
C ASN A 102 -13.06 -7.19 16.29
N HIS A 103 -12.43 -6.44 15.38
CA HIS A 103 -13.15 -5.75 14.33
C HIS A 103 -13.77 -6.77 13.36
N GLN A 104 -15.06 -6.61 13.02
CA GLN A 104 -15.79 -7.62 12.26
C GLN A 104 -15.37 -7.72 10.78
N THR A 105 -14.84 -6.63 10.22
CA THR A 105 -14.45 -6.55 8.81
C THR A 105 -12.94 -6.44 8.61
N LEU A 106 -12.17 -6.03 9.62
CA LEU A 106 -10.72 -5.82 9.48
C LEU A 106 -10.00 -7.01 10.10
N PHE A 107 -9.28 -7.75 9.26
CA PHE A 107 -8.51 -8.91 9.66
C PHE A 107 -7.03 -8.58 9.67
N VAL A 108 -6.44 -8.58 10.87
CA VAL A 108 -5.00 -8.37 11.05
C VAL A 108 -4.27 -9.67 10.70
N LEU A 109 -3.28 -9.58 9.83
CA LEU A 109 -2.46 -10.73 9.41
C LEU A 109 -1.25 -10.93 10.33
N GLY A 110 -0.87 -12.19 10.49
CA GLY A 110 0.21 -12.65 11.36
C GLY A 110 -0.23 -12.81 12.81
N SER A 111 0.73 -13.07 13.70
CA SER A 111 0.43 -13.27 15.11
C SER A 111 -0.13 -12.00 15.77
N THR A 112 -1.19 -12.17 16.56
CA THR A 112 -1.80 -11.13 17.39
C THR A 112 -1.37 -11.19 18.85
N THR A 113 -0.54 -12.18 19.21
CA THR A 113 -0.08 -12.45 20.58
C THR A 113 1.43 -12.37 20.73
N ALA A 114 2.20 -12.55 19.66
CA ALA A 114 3.64 -12.36 19.68
C ALA A 114 3.99 -10.87 19.80
N SER A 115 5.12 -10.59 20.45
CA SER A 115 5.73 -9.25 20.42
C SER A 115 6.01 -8.85 18.96
N ARG A 116 5.69 -7.61 18.61
CA ARG A 116 5.82 -7.10 17.24
C ARG A 116 6.12 -5.61 17.24
N LEU A 117 6.74 -5.16 16.16
CA LEU A 117 6.85 -3.73 15.84
C LEU A 117 5.49 -3.16 15.42
N GLY A 118 5.36 -1.83 15.43
CA GLY A 118 4.18 -1.08 14.97
C GLY A 118 3.89 -1.17 13.47
N ILE A 119 4.03 -2.34 12.86
CA ILE A 119 3.80 -2.62 11.44
C ILE A 119 2.63 -3.60 11.33
N PHE A 120 1.56 -3.16 10.68
CA PHE A 120 0.30 -3.89 10.60
C PHE A 120 -0.04 -4.20 9.16
N SER A 121 -0.14 -5.49 8.86
CA SER A 121 -0.69 -6.01 7.60
C SER A 121 -2.13 -6.42 7.85
N PHE A 122 -3.05 -6.07 6.96
CA PHE A 122 -4.46 -6.35 7.15
C PHE A 122 -5.23 -6.56 5.84
N LEU A 123 -6.38 -7.21 5.96
CA LEU A 123 -7.40 -7.36 4.93
C LEU A 123 -8.69 -6.68 5.40
N ILE A 124 -9.52 -6.25 4.45
CA ILE A 124 -10.87 -5.76 4.74
C ILE A 124 -11.87 -6.67 4.04
N TYR A 125 -12.67 -7.38 4.82
CA TYR A 125 -13.75 -8.23 4.37
C TYR A 125 -15.04 -7.42 4.21
N VAL A 126 -15.80 -7.73 3.17
CA VAL A 126 -17.10 -7.13 2.91
C VAL A 126 -18.16 -8.23 3.06
N PRO A 127 -18.83 -8.32 4.24
CA PRO A 127 -19.72 -9.44 4.57
C PRO A 127 -20.80 -9.69 3.53
N PHE A 128 -21.39 -8.64 2.98
CA PHE A 128 -22.47 -8.73 2.00
C PHE A 128 -22.05 -9.45 0.70
N PHE A 129 -20.80 -9.32 0.29
CA PHE A 129 -20.29 -9.95 -0.94
C PHE A 129 -19.52 -11.24 -0.68
N HIS A 130 -19.31 -11.60 0.58
CA HIS A 130 -18.43 -12.68 1.00
C HIS A 130 -17.02 -12.62 0.36
N LYS A 131 -16.49 -11.41 0.15
CA LYS A 131 -15.21 -11.15 -0.50
C LYS A 131 -14.46 -10.02 0.19
N TYR A 132 -13.20 -9.82 -0.17
CA TYR A 132 -12.37 -8.75 0.38
C TYR A 132 -12.35 -7.50 -0.52
N LEU A 133 -11.94 -6.37 0.04
CA LEU A 133 -11.49 -5.24 -0.75
C LEU A 133 -10.09 -5.51 -1.29
N HIS A 134 -9.87 -5.16 -2.56
CA HIS A 134 -8.55 -5.31 -3.18
C HIS A 134 -7.53 -4.41 -2.48
N HIS A 135 -6.34 -4.92 -2.15
CA HIS A 135 -5.34 -4.20 -1.37
C HIS A 135 -4.90 -2.87 -2.02
N ASN A 136 -4.76 -2.83 -3.36
CA ASN A 136 -4.44 -1.59 -4.07
C ASN A 136 -5.59 -0.57 -4.05
N PHE A 137 -6.85 -1.03 -3.95
CA PHE A 137 -8.00 -0.14 -3.79
C PHE A 137 -7.97 0.53 -2.41
N ILE A 138 -7.73 -0.25 -1.34
CA ILE A 138 -7.57 0.29 0.02
C ILE A 138 -6.44 1.33 0.05
N CYS A 139 -5.31 1.05 -0.61
CA CYS A 139 -4.19 1.98 -0.71
C CYS A 139 -4.55 3.27 -1.44
N ALA A 140 -5.25 3.18 -2.58
CA ALA A 140 -5.72 4.34 -3.32
C ALA A 140 -6.68 5.18 -2.47
N LEU A 141 -7.61 4.53 -1.77
CA LEU A 141 -8.62 5.21 -0.96
C LEU A 141 -8.01 5.93 0.27
N LEU A 142 -7.04 5.32 0.95
CA LEU A 142 -6.29 5.97 2.05
C LEU A 142 -5.53 7.22 1.57
N ASN A 143 -4.93 7.14 0.38
CA ASN A 143 -4.23 8.26 -0.22
C ASN A 143 -5.20 9.37 -0.65
N ASP A 144 -6.24 9.02 -1.40
CA ASP A 144 -7.12 9.98 -2.07
C ASP A 144 -8.08 10.69 -1.12
N LEU A 145 -8.50 10.03 -0.03
CA LEU A 145 -9.39 10.64 0.96
C LEU A 145 -8.62 11.29 2.12
N PHE A 146 -7.52 10.69 2.55
CA PHE A 146 -6.90 11.05 3.82
C PHE A 146 -5.44 11.51 3.70
N GLY A 147 -4.85 11.45 2.50
CA GLY A 147 -3.42 11.75 2.31
C GLY A 147 -2.50 10.74 3.01
N ILE A 148 -3.01 9.57 3.39
CA ILE A 148 -2.26 8.56 4.15
C ILE A 148 -1.57 7.61 3.17
N GLN A 149 -0.24 7.61 3.21
CA GLN A 149 0.58 6.74 2.39
C GLN A 149 0.74 5.37 3.05
N VAL A 150 0.27 4.34 2.35
CA VAL A 150 0.48 2.94 2.74
C VAL A 150 1.13 2.15 1.62
N ARG A 151 1.38 0.87 1.86
CA ARG A 151 1.87 -0.07 0.85
C ARG A 151 0.90 -1.23 0.73
N SER A 152 0.83 -1.80 -0.46
CA SER A 152 -0.04 -2.94 -0.77
C SER A 152 0.69 -3.97 -1.63
N GLY A 153 0.25 -5.23 -1.59
CA GLY A 153 0.84 -6.35 -2.32
C GLY A 153 1.55 -7.35 -1.42
N CYS A 154 2.62 -7.99 -1.93
CA CYS A 154 3.30 -9.09 -1.25
C CYS A 154 4.50 -8.69 -0.37
N SER A 155 4.78 -7.39 -0.20
CA SER A 155 5.83 -6.87 0.70
C SER A 155 7.23 -7.51 0.56
N CYS A 156 7.60 -7.98 -0.65
CA CYS A 156 8.84 -8.74 -0.91
C CYS A 156 8.97 -10.06 -0.12
N ALA A 157 7.86 -10.61 0.35
CA ALA A 157 7.78 -11.83 1.16
C ALA A 157 6.75 -12.80 0.55
N GLY A 158 6.91 -13.11 -0.74
CA GLY A 158 5.94 -13.88 -1.54
C GLY A 158 5.44 -15.16 -0.85
N PRO A 159 6.31 -16.11 -0.48
CA PRO A 159 5.89 -17.35 0.18
C PRO A 159 5.14 -17.11 1.50
N TYR A 160 5.64 -16.20 2.34
CA TYR A 160 4.98 -15.86 3.60
C TYR A 160 3.60 -15.23 3.41
N VAL A 161 3.38 -14.51 2.31
CA VAL A 161 2.04 -13.99 1.96
C VAL A 161 1.08 -15.13 1.66
N LEU A 162 1.54 -16.20 1.01
CA LEU A 162 0.70 -17.38 0.75
C LEU A 162 0.26 -18.02 2.08
N ASP A 163 1.18 -18.20 3.02
CA ASP A 163 0.88 -18.72 4.37
C ASP A 163 -0.14 -17.82 5.09
N LEU A 164 0.07 -16.50 5.07
CA LEU A 164 -0.81 -15.53 5.72
C LEU A 164 -2.23 -15.49 5.13
N LEU A 165 -2.34 -15.75 3.83
CA LEU A 165 -3.62 -15.77 3.11
C LEU A 165 -4.23 -17.18 3.04
N ASN A 166 -3.57 -18.18 3.64
CA ASN A 166 -3.95 -19.59 3.60
C ASN A 166 -4.14 -20.09 2.15
N ILE A 167 -3.21 -19.73 1.28
CA ILE A 167 -3.15 -20.13 -0.13
C ILE A 167 -2.16 -21.29 -0.23
N ASP A 168 -2.64 -22.46 -0.67
CA ASP A 168 -1.78 -23.61 -0.95
C ASP A 168 -1.05 -23.49 -2.29
N ASP A 169 -0.06 -24.36 -2.51
CA ASP A 169 0.78 -24.35 -3.72
C ASP A 169 -0.05 -24.53 -5.00
N GLN A 170 -1.11 -25.34 -4.97
CA GLN A 170 -1.98 -25.57 -6.13
C GLN A 170 -2.73 -24.29 -6.52
N THR A 171 -3.24 -23.56 -5.53
CA THR A 171 -3.90 -22.27 -5.72
C THR A 171 -2.89 -21.19 -6.14
N ALA A 172 -1.68 -21.21 -5.60
CA ALA A 172 -0.60 -20.31 -5.99
C ALA A 172 -0.17 -20.50 -7.45
N ASP A 173 -0.11 -21.75 -7.93
CA ASP A 173 0.14 -22.07 -9.32
C ASP A 173 -0.94 -21.50 -10.24
N ILE A 174 -2.20 -21.54 -9.82
CA ILE A 174 -3.32 -20.91 -10.55
C ILE A 174 -3.12 -19.39 -10.62
N TYR A 175 -2.78 -18.73 -9.52
CA TYR A 175 -2.48 -17.29 -9.54
C TYR A 175 -1.29 -16.95 -10.44
N THR A 176 -0.27 -17.81 -10.49
CA THR A 176 0.90 -17.64 -11.35
C THR A 176 0.51 -17.57 -12.83
N LYS A 177 -0.46 -18.39 -13.28
CA LYS A 177 -0.98 -18.36 -14.66
C LYS A 177 -1.52 -16.99 -15.08
N PHE A 178 -2.03 -16.19 -14.13
CA PHE A 178 -2.53 -14.84 -14.41
C PHE A 178 -1.42 -13.78 -14.40
N ILE A 179 -0.33 -14.02 -13.68
CA ILE A 179 0.69 -13.00 -13.38
C ILE A 179 1.89 -13.08 -14.33
N THR A 180 2.31 -14.29 -14.71
CA THR A 180 3.56 -14.53 -15.44
C THR A 180 3.38 -14.76 -16.94
N THR A 181 2.17 -14.62 -17.48
CA THR A 181 1.95 -14.74 -18.93
C THR A 181 2.51 -13.54 -19.67
N ASP A 182 3.25 -13.81 -20.75
CA ASP A 182 3.71 -12.79 -21.71
C ASP A 182 2.52 -12.05 -22.34
N GLU A 183 2.77 -10.89 -22.97
CA GLU A 183 1.72 -10.02 -23.53
C GLU A 183 0.79 -10.72 -24.54
N GLU A 184 1.25 -11.80 -25.18
CA GLU A 184 0.49 -12.64 -26.13
C GLU A 184 -0.06 -13.95 -25.53
N GLY A 185 0.12 -14.19 -24.22
CA GLY A 185 -0.52 -15.28 -23.48
C GLY A 185 -0.12 -16.67 -23.97
N SER A 186 0.96 -17.23 -23.43
CA SER A 186 1.41 -18.61 -23.70
C SER A 186 0.36 -19.69 -23.40
N ASN A 187 -0.70 -19.35 -22.65
CA ASN A 187 -1.86 -20.20 -22.35
C ASN A 187 -3.22 -19.60 -22.78
N GLY A 188 -3.23 -18.59 -23.67
CA GLY A 188 -4.46 -17.92 -24.11
C GLY A 188 -5.09 -16.95 -23.09
N ILE A 189 -4.42 -16.70 -21.96
CA ILE A 189 -4.84 -15.75 -20.91
C ILE A 189 -3.82 -14.59 -20.89
N SER A 190 -4.29 -13.37 -21.16
CA SER A 190 -3.46 -12.16 -21.03
C SER A 190 -3.16 -11.87 -19.57
N LYS A 191 -2.03 -11.21 -19.28
CA LYS A 191 -1.63 -10.87 -17.92
C LYS A 191 -2.71 -10.08 -17.16
N ILE A 192 -3.08 -10.57 -15.98
CA ILE A 192 -4.08 -9.99 -15.05
C ILE A 192 -3.41 -9.74 -13.70
N GLU A 193 -2.61 -8.67 -13.57
CA GLU A 193 -1.94 -8.32 -12.31
C GLU A 193 -2.95 -8.08 -11.18
N LEU A 194 -4.18 -7.66 -11.52
CA LEU A 194 -5.27 -7.47 -10.55
C LEU A 194 -5.66 -8.75 -9.77
N MET A 195 -5.33 -9.95 -10.29
CA MET A 195 -5.60 -11.21 -9.60
C MET A 195 -4.59 -11.51 -8.50
N LYS A 196 -3.47 -10.80 -8.46
CA LYS A 196 -2.36 -11.07 -7.55
C LYS A 196 -2.80 -10.94 -6.08
N PRO A 197 -2.67 -12.01 -5.28
CA PRO A 197 -2.96 -11.94 -3.86
C PRO A 197 -2.02 -10.99 -3.13
N GLY A 198 -2.53 -10.35 -2.07
CA GLY A 198 -1.75 -9.46 -1.24
C GLY A 198 -2.60 -8.82 -0.15
N PHE A 199 -1.95 -7.96 0.63
CA PHE A 199 -2.59 -7.24 1.74
C PHE A 199 -2.20 -5.77 1.72
N THR A 200 -2.92 -4.96 2.49
CA THR A 200 -2.52 -3.59 2.79
C THR A 200 -1.66 -3.58 4.05
N ARG A 201 -0.61 -2.76 4.06
CA ARG A 201 0.30 -2.60 5.18
C ARG A 201 0.57 -1.13 5.46
N PHE A 202 0.46 -0.76 6.73
CA PHE A 202 0.92 0.53 7.23
C PHE A 202 1.80 0.34 8.45
N ASN A 203 2.51 1.40 8.84
CA ASN A 203 3.34 1.43 10.03
C ASN A 203 3.02 2.68 10.86
N LEU A 204 2.97 2.51 12.17
CA LEU A 204 2.94 3.62 13.11
C LEU A 204 4.37 3.89 13.55
N SER A 205 4.79 5.14 13.40
CA SER A 205 6.14 5.55 13.75
C SER A 205 6.23 6.01 15.20
N TYR A 206 7.33 5.70 15.90
CA TYR A 206 7.54 6.16 17.27
C TYR A 206 7.58 7.70 17.40
N PHE A 207 7.93 8.40 16.32
CA PHE A 207 7.98 9.87 16.29
C PHE A 207 6.69 10.51 15.80
N ALA A 208 5.64 9.73 15.51
CA ALA A 208 4.32 10.27 15.23
C ALA A 208 3.62 10.72 16.53
N SER A 209 2.97 11.88 16.46
CA SER A 209 2.12 12.39 17.53
C SER A 209 0.90 11.48 17.77
N ASP A 210 0.28 11.58 18.93
CA ASP A 210 -0.92 10.79 19.22
C ASP A 210 -2.09 11.19 18.32
N GLU A 211 -2.17 12.47 17.93
CA GLU A 211 -3.14 13.01 16.99
C GLU A 211 -2.98 12.42 15.59
N GLU A 212 -1.75 12.33 15.07
CA GLU A 212 -1.47 11.68 13.77
C GLU A 212 -1.80 10.19 13.82
N VAL A 213 -1.45 9.53 14.92
CA VAL A 213 -1.78 8.11 15.12
C VAL A 213 -3.29 7.92 15.14
N ASP A 214 -4.04 8.72 15.90
CA ASP A 214 -5.50 8.63 15.95
C ASP A 214 -6.14 8.94 14.60
N TYR A 215 -5.63 9.93 13.87
CA TYR A 215 -6.09 10.22 12.51
C TYR A 215 -5.91 9.02 11.58
N ILE A 216 -4.74 8.37 11.60
CA ILE A 216 -4.47 7.17 10.81
C ILE A 216 -5.40 6.02 11.20
N LEU A 217 -5.59 5.77 12.50
CA LEU A 217 -6.47 4.69 12.97
C LEU A 217 -7.93 4.97 12.62
N ASN A 218 -8.40 6.22 12.74
CA ASN A 218 -9.75 6.61 12.34
C ASN A 218 -9.98 6.44 10.83
N ALA A 219 -9.00 6.76 10.00
CA ALA A 219 -9.07 6.56 8.55
C ALA A 219 -9.13 5.08 8.18
N VAL A 220 -8.31 4.24 8.81
CA VAL A 220 -8.32 2.78 8.61
C VAL A 220 -9.67 2.18 9.04
N GLU A 221 -10.19 2.61 10.19
CA GLU A 221 -11.51 2.19 10.69
C GLU A 221 -12.65 2.63 9.75
N PHE A 222 -12.60 3.85 9.24
CA PHE A 222 -13.55 4.32 8.24
C PHE A 222 -13.55 3.43 7.00
N ILE A 223 -12.38 3.12 6.45
CA ILE A 223 -12.31 2.27 5.24
C ILE A 223 -12.75 0.83 5.53
N ALA A 224 -12.43 0.31 6.72
CA ALA A 224 -12.91 -1.01 7.15
C ALA A 224 -14.44 -1.10 7.21
N ASN A 225 -15.11 -0.02 7.56
CA ASN A 225 -16.57 0.03 7.71
C ASN A 225 -17.30 0.44 6.42
N ASP A 226 -16.81 1.48 5.76
CA ASP A 226 -17.51 2.19 4.69
C ASP A 226 -16.75 2.23 3.36
N GLY A 227 -15.49 1.76 3.33
CA GLY A 227 -14.62 1.87 2.13
C GLY A 227 -15.19 1.16 0.90
N TRP A 228 -15.94 0.08 1.08
CA TRP A 228 -16.57 -0.65 -0.02
C TRP A 228 -17.60 0.19 -0.80
N LYS A 229 -18.21 1.21 -0.17
CA LYS A 229 -19.17 2.10 -0.84
C LYS A 229 -18.50 2.90 -1.95
N PHE A 230 -17.25 3.30 -1.74
CA PHE A 230 -16.46 4.10 -2.68
C PHE A 230 -16.02 3.32 -3.91
N LEU A 231 -16.08 1.99 -3.90
CA LEU A 231 -15.63 1.15 -5.02
C LEU A 231 -16.31 1.54 -6.35
N SER A 232 -17.57 1.98 -6.29
CA SER A 232 -18.35 2.47 -7.43
C SER A 232 -17.77 3.72 -8.09
N LEU A 233 -17.07 4.56 -7.32
CA LEU A 233 -16.43 5.79 -7.79
C LEU A 233 -15.06 5.55 -8.43
N TYR A 234 -14.56 4.31 -8.35
CA TYR A 234 -13.26 3.93 -8.87
C TYR A 234 -13.39 2.98 -10.06
N THR A 235 -12.34 2.99 -10.87
CA THR A 235 -12.04 1.99 -11.89
C THR A 235 -10.62 1.46 -11.67
N TYR A 236 -10.23 0.42 -12.38
CA TYR A 236 -8.93 -0.21 -12.24
C TYR A 236 -8.31 -0.53 -13.60
N ASP A 237 -6.99 -0.65 -13.63
CA ASP A 237 -6.26 -1.18 -14.76
C ASP A 237 -5.91 -2.65 -14.50
N VAL A 238 -6.36 -3.55 -15.36
CA VAL A 238 -6.22 -5.00 -15.20
C VAL A 238 -4.75 -5.46 -15.23
N LYS A 239 -3.92 -4.81 -16.06
CA LYS A 239 -2.52 -5.18 -16.31
C LYS A 239 -1.58 -4.68 -15.22
N THR A 240 -1.92 -3.58 -14.56
CA THR A 240 -1.07 -2.93 -13.56
C THR A 240 -1.64 -3.00 -12.14
N ALA A 241 -2.90 -3.43 -11.99
CA ALA A 241 -3.65 -3.42 -10.74
C ALA A 241 -3.76 -2.03 -10.09
N VAL A 242 -3.59 -0.95 -10.86
CA VAL A 242 -3.71 0.42 -10.38
C VAL A 242 -5.19 0.81 -10.33
N TRP A 243 -5.64 1.29 -9.18
CA TRP A 243 -6.99 1.81 -8.97
C TRP A 243 -6.99 3.32 -9.10
N ARG A 244 -8.01 3.88 -9.76
CA ARG A 244 -8.13 5.31 -10.03
C ARG A 244 -9.57 5.76 -9.87
N PRO A 245 -9.82 6.99 -9.42
CA PRO A 245 -11.13 7.61 -9.53
C PRO A 245 -11.61 7.59 -10.99
N ARG A 246 -12.91 7.40 -11.21
CA ARG A 246 -13.50 7.53 -12.56
C ARG A 246 -13.42 9.00 -13.02
N THR A 247 -12.97 9.22 -14.25
CA THR A 247 -13.14 10.50 -14.94
C THR A 247 -14.59 10.69 -15.33
N ILE A 248 -15.19 11.79 -14.92
CA ILE A 248 -16.55 12.16 -15.31
C ILE A 248 -16.49 12.72 -16.73
N SER A 249 -17.31 12.19 -17.64
CA SER A 249 -17.42 12.70 -19.00
C SER A 249 -18.15 14.05 -19.02
N SER A 250 -17.45 15.11 -18.64
CA SER A 250 -17.85 16.49 -18.90
C SER A 250 -16.60 17.32 -19.17
N GLY A 251 -16.17 17.31 -20.44
CA GLY A 251 -15.01 18.06 -20.93
C GLY A 251 -13.67 17.41 -20.58
N ASN A 252 -12.65 17.66 -21.41
CA ASN A 252 -11.28 17.15 -21.33
C ASN A 252 -10.53 17.53 -20.04
N HIS A 253 -11.01 17.09 -18.87
CA HIS A 253 -10.33 17.28 -17.59
C HIS A 253 -9.65 15.97 -17.22
N PHE A 254 -8.39 15.84 -17.64
CA PHE A 254 -7.52 14.76 -17.18
C PHE A 254 -7.20 14.98 -15.70
N TYR A 255 -7.25 13.92 -14.89
CA TYR A 255 -6.57 13.94 -13.58
C TYR A 255 -5.09 14.21 -13.83
N GLN A 256 -4.61 15.39 -13.42
CA GLN A 256 -3.19 15.69 -13.44
C GLN A 256 -2.57 15.04 -12.21
N TYR A 257 -1.80 13.98 -12.41
CA TYR A 257 -1.02 13.37 -11.35
C TYR A 257 0.15 14.29 -11.04
N HIS A 258 0.14 14.86 -9.84
CA HIS A 258 1.33 15.48 -9.27
C HIS A 258 2.37 14.38 -9.05
N SER A 259 3.43 14.41 -9.85
CA SER A 259 4.53 13.47 -9.72
C SER A 259 5.63 14.14 -8.91
N LEU A 260 6.36 13.40 -8.08
CA LEU A 260 7.59 13.95 -7.49
C LEU A 260 8.60 14.37 -8.58
N GLN A 261 8.47 13.84 -9.80
CA GLN A 261 9.27 14.25 -10.96
C GLN A 261 8.85 15.62 -11.52
N THR A 262 7.63 16.10 -11.23
CA THR A 262 7.17 17.45 -11.62
C THR A 262 7.50 18.49 -10.57
N ILE A 263 8.04 18.10 -9.41
CA ILE A 263 8.43 19.01 -8.33
C ILE A 263 9.90 19.42 -8.48
N THR A 264 10.16 20.72 -8.34
CA THR A 264 11.48 21.35 -8.31
C THR A 264 11.67 22.09 -6.98
N TYR A 265 12.93 22.17 -6.54
CA TYR A 265 13.34 22.85 -5.32
C TYR A 265 14.40 23.94 -5.60
N GLN A 266 14.47 24.42 -6.84
CA GLN A 266 15.53 25.33 -7.29
C GLN A 266 15.61 26.65 -6.48
N ASN A 267 14.49 27.12 -5.93
CA ASN A 267 14.42 28.37 -5.17
C ASN A 267 14.40 28.17 -3.64
N GLY A 268 14.62 26.94 -3.15
CA GLY A 268 14.48 26.61 -1.72
C GLY A 268 13.03 26.44 -1.26
N THR A 269 12.06 26.66 -2.15
CA THR A 269 10.64 26.37 -1.99
C THR A 269 10.24 25.20 -2.89
N MET A 270 9.31 24.35 -2.42
CA MET A 270 8.72 23.30 -3.25
C MET A 270 7.85 23.95 -4.32
N GLU A 271 8.28 23.89 -5.57
CA GLU A 271 7.56 24.44 -6.72
C GLU A 271 7.26 23.34 -7.72
N GLU A 272 6.10 23.37 -8.35
CA GLU A 272 5.78 22.42 -9.41
C GLU A 272 6.11 23.03 -10.78
N ASN A 273 6.78 22.26 -11.63
CA ASN A 273 7.16 22.66 -12.99
C ASN A 273 5.96 22.48 -13.93
N ILE A 274 5.06 23.45 -13.91
CA ILE A 274 3.79 23.40 -14.65
C ILE A 274 4.02 23.86 -16.10
N LYS A 275 4.35 22.93 -17.01
CA LYS A 275 4.39 23.22 -18.46
C LYS A 275 3.07 23.03 -19.21
N SER A 276 1.95 22.82 -18.53
CA SER A 276 0.62 22.85 -19.16
C SER A 276 -0.45 23.21 -18.13
N GLN A 277 -0.72 24.51 -17.94
CA GLN A 277 -1.92 24.96 -17.24
C GLN A 277 -3.11 24.86 -18.20
N GLN A 278 -3.84 23.76 -18.17
CA GLN A 278 -5.27 23.83 -18.44
C GLN A 278 -5.98 24.02 -17.10
N LYS A 279 -6.73 25.12 -17.04
CA LYS A 279 -7.49 25.58 -15.88
C LYS A 279 -8.47 24.47 -15.46
N MET A 280 -8.28 23.90 -14.28
CA MET A 280 -9.29 23.05 -13.63
C MET A 280 -10.50 23.93 -13.28
N GLU A 281 -11.56 23.89 -14.07
CA GLU A 281 -12.87 24.29 -13.55
C GLU A 281 -13.33 23.18 -12.60
N LEU A 282 -13.32 23.54 -11.32
CA LEU A 282 -13.72 22.70 -10.21
C LEU A 282 -15.10 22.11 -10.45
N PHE A 283 -15.15 20.77 -10.45
CA PHE A 283 -16.26 19.90 -10.07
C PHE A 283 -17.65 20.55 -10.05
N ASN A 284 -18.54 20.08 -10.92
CA ASN A 284 -19.98 20.29 -10.78
C ASN A 284 -20.41 20.00 -9.33
N SER A 285 -21.29 20.83 -8.77
CA SER A 285 -21.74 20.82 -7.37
C SER A 285 -22.39 19.52 -6.86
N ASN A 286 -22.54 18.52 -7.73
CA ASN A 286 -23.16 17.23 -7.44
C ASN A 286 -22.16 16.07 -7.34
N VAL A 287 -20.85 16.31 -7.51
CA VAL A 287 -19.81 15.28 -7.37
C VAL A 287 -19.27 15.29 -5.94
N PRO A 288 -19.19 14.13 -5.24
CA PRO A 288 -18.42 14.03 -4.01
C PRO A 288 -16.96 14.41 -4.32
N ARG A 289 -16.47 15.55 -3.81
CA ARG A 289 -15.05 15.89 -3.90
C ARG A 289 -14.25 14.80 -3.19
N LEU A 290 -13.55 13.95 -3.93
CA LEU A 290 -12.43 13.21 -3.35
C LEU A 290 -11.46 14.29 -2.87
N ILE A 291 -11.26 14.33 -1.56
CA ILE A 291 -10.78 15.49 -0.79
C ILE A 291 -9.60 16.14 -1.52
N THR A 292 -9.85 17.28 -2.14
CA THR A 292 -8.76 18.10 -2.71
C THR A 292 -8.14 18.90 -1.58
N ASN A 293 -6.84 19.20 -1.68
CA ASN A 293 -6.08 20.07 -0.76
C ASN A 293 -6.61 21.53 -0.66
N SER A 294 -7.86 21.78 -1.02
CA SER A 294 -8.53 23.04 -0.75
C SER A 294 -8.72 23.16 0.77
N PRO A 295 -8.40 24.32 1.37
CA PRO A 295 -8.60 24.56 2.79
C PRO A 295 -10.09 24.63 3.07
N SER A 296 -10.71 23.47 3.22
CA SER A 296 -12.01 23.32 3.85
C SER A 296 -11.71 23.17 5.34
N ASP A 297 -12.33 24.00 6.20
CA ASP A 297 -12.18 23.92 7.67
C ASP A 297 -12.77 22.62 8.28
N LYS A 298 -13.10 21.62 7.45
CA LYS A 298 -13.77 20.39 7.86
C LYS A 298 -12.78 19.24 7.99
N ASP A 299 -12.96 18.45 9.04
CA ASP A 299 -12.25 17.20 9.27
C ASP A 299 -12.44 16.24 8.06
N PRO A 300 -11.35 15.79 7.40
CA PRO A 300 -11.40 14.82 6.31
C PRO A 300 -12.21 13.55 6.62
N ILE A 301 -12.18 13.08 7.87
CA ILE A 301 -12.93 11.90 8.29
C ILE A 301 -14.44 12.14 8.23
N GLU A 302 -14.89 13.31 8.70
CA GLU A 302 -16.31 13.67 8.68
C GLU A 302 -16.81 13.98 7.27
N GLU A 303 -15.96 14.56 6.42
CA GLU A 303 -16.27 14.73 5.00
C GLU A 303 -16.45 13.37 4.31
N ALA A 304 -15.52 12.42 4.52
CA ALA A 304 -15.63 11.08 3.97
C ALA A 304 -16.89 10.34 4.44
N LYS A 305 -17.27 10.47 5.73
CA LYS A 305 -18.54 9.94 6.26
C LYS A 305 -19.77 10.56 5.61
N SER A 306 -19.75 11.87 5.38
CA SER A 306 -20.83 12.56 4.67
C SER A 306 -20.94 12.08 3.22
N MET A 307 -19.82 11.93 2.52
CA MET A 307 -19.79 11.38 1.16
C MET A 307 -20.36 9.96 1.12
N ALA A 308 -19.92 9.08 2.03
CA ALA A 308 -20.35 7.68 2.09
C ALA A 308 -21.88 7.53 2.17
N LYS A 309 -22.58 8.46 2.83
CA LYS A 309 -24.05 8.49 2.90
C LYS A 309 -24.72 8.89 1.58
N ASN A 310 -24.05 9.71 0.78
CA ASN A 310 -24.58 10.26 -0.46
C ASN A 310 -24.18 9.47 -1.73
N ILE A 311 -23.22 8.56 -1.61
CA ILE A 311 -22.75 7.72 -2.73
C ILE A 311 -23.88 7.01 -3.48
N PRO A 312 -24.86 6.35 -2.83
CA PRO A 312 -25.90 5.62 -3.56
C PRO A 312 -26.67 6.48 -4.56
N LYS A 313 -27.11 7.66 -4.13
CA LYS A 313 -27.77 8.64 -4.97
C LYS A 313 -26.87 9.08 -6.13
N TYR A 314 -25.62 9.40 -5.81
CA TYR A 314 -24.66 9.86 -6.82
C TYR A 314 -24.39 8.81 -7.90
N VAL A 315 -24.17 7.55 -7.49
CA VAL A 315 -23.91 6.42 -8.39
C VAL A 315 -25.07 6.20 -9.34
N TYR A 316 -26.30 6.23 -8.80
CA TYR A 316 -27.52 6.11 -9.60
C TYR A 316 -27.62 7.16 -10.70
N GLU A 317 -27.29 8.41 -10.38
CA GLU A 317 -27.46 9.55 -11.28
C GLU A 317 -26.31 9.72 -12.29
N ASN A 318 -25.08 9.30 -11.95
CA ASN A 318 -23.88 9.79 -12.65
C ASN A 318 -22.86 8.71 -13.06
N VAL A 319 -22.98 7.45 -12.64
CA VAL A 319 -21.93 6.43 -12.85
C VAL A 319 -22.38 5.37 -13.87
N ASP A 320 -21.68 5.29 -15.01
CA ASP A 320 -21.86 4.22 -15.99
C ASP A 320 -20.85 3.07 -15.76
N PHE A 321 -21.33 1.95 -15.22
CA PHE A 321 -20.51 0.76 -14.95
C PHE A 321 -20.04 0.01 -16.21
N ARG A 322 -20.62 0.28 -17.39
CA ARG A 322 -20.20 -0.34 -18.66
C ARG A 322 -18.80 0.12 -19.09
N THR A 323 -18.29 1.17 -18.45
CA THR A 323 -16.93 1.70 -18.64
C THR A 323 -15.85 0.89 -17.91
N ASP A 324 -16.22 -0.05 -17.04
CA ASP A 324 -15.23 -0.87 -16.34
C ASP A 324 -14.47 -1.80 -17.28
N PRO A 325 -13.12 -1.83 -17.19
CA PRO A 325 -12.33 -2.79 -17.93
C PRO A 325 -12.78 -4.22 -17.63
N PRO A 326 -13.06 -5.03 -18.67
CA PRO A 326 -13.55 -6.38 -18.47
C PRO A 326 -12.47 -7.23 -17.81
N LEU A 327 -12.86 -7.95 -16.75
CA LEU A 327 -12.02 -8.94 -16.11
C LEU A 327 -12.23 -10.28 -16.83
N ASN A 328 -11.45 -10.51 -17.89
CA ASN A 328 -11.54 -11.69 -18.76
C ASN A 328 -10.88 -12.91 -18.10
N VAL A 329 -11.46 -13.38 -16.99
CA VAL A 329 -11.04 -14.61 -16.32
C VAL A 329 -11.89 -15.77 -16.86
N PRO A 330 -11.29 -16.88 -17.35
CA PRO A 330 -12.03 -18.05 -17.79
C PRO A 330 -13.00 -18.56 -16.74
N ASP A 331 -14.13 -19.15 -17.17
CA ASP A 331 -15.21 -19.57 -16.26
C ASP A 331 -14.72 -20.52 -15.15
N GLU A 332 -13.80 -21.42 -15.47
CA GLU A 332 -13.18 -22.36 -14.53
C GLU A 332 -12.37 -21.69 -13.40
N TYR A 333 -12.00 -20.41 -13.56
CA TYR A 333 -11.22 -19.67 -12.57
C TYR A 333 -11.98 -18.51 -11.91
N LYS A 334 -13.29 -18.35 -12.18
CA LYS A 334 -14.07 -17.23 -11.62
C LYS A 334 -14.09 -17.19 -10.09
N ASP A 335 -14.02 -18.37 -9.45
CA ASP A 335 -14.03 -18.49 -7.99
C ASP A 335 -12.72 -17.99 -7.34
N PHE A 336 -11.64 -17.83 -8.12
CA PHE A 336 -10.37 -17.29 -7.63
C PHE A 336 -10.36 -15.75 -7.56
N ILE A 337 -11.42 -15.08 -8.02
CA ILE A 337 -11.60 -13.63 -7.84
C ILE A 337 -11.96 -13.37 -6.38
N TRP A 338 -10.93 -13.14 -5.57
CA TRP A 338 -11.00 -13.00 -4.11
C TRP A 338 -11.51 -11.64 -3.62
N PHE A 339 -11.69 -10.67 -4.53
CA PHE A 339 -12.06 -9.30 -4.21
C PHE A 339 -13.38 -8.84 -4.85
N VAL A 340 -13.96 -7.79 -4.29
CA VAL A 340 -15.17 -7.14 -4.82
C VAL A 340 -14.81 -6.21 -5.99
N THR A 341 -15.57 -6.26 -7.09
CA THR A 341 -15.40 -5.34 -8.24
C THR A 341 -16.42 -4.20 -8.22
N PRO A 342 -16.10 -2.99 -8.76
CA PRO A 342 -17.05 -1.87 -8.89
C PRO A 342 -18.38 -2.29 -9.50
N LYS A 343 -18.36 -3.12 -10.55
CA LYS A 343 -19.55 -3.70 -11.18
C LYS A 343 -20.43 -4.49 -10.20
N ASN A 344 -19.85 -5.26 -9.27
CA ASN A 344 -20.64 -6.00 -8.26
C ASN A 344 -21.39 -5.05 -7.32
N ILE A 345 -20.75 -3.92 -6.96
CA ILE A 345 -21.34 -2.92 -6.04
C ILE A 345 -22.45 -2.13 -6.72
N ILE A 346 -22.22 -1.61 -7.93
CA ILE A 346 -23.12 -0.67 -8.59
C ILE A 346 -24.51 -1.27 -8.80
N LEU A 347 -24.60 -2.53 -9.22
CA LEU A 347 -25.88 -3.21 -9.42
C LEU A 347 -26.69 -3.31 -8.12
N ASN A 348 -26.04 -3.56 -6.98
CA ASN A 348 -26.70 -3.64 -5.68
C ASN A 348 -27.07 -2.25 -5.14
N ILE A 349 -26.16 -1.27 -5.25
CA ILE A 349 -26.43 0.11 -4.82
C ILE A 349 -27.60 0.72 -5.58
N VAL A 350 -27.62 0.55 -6.91
CA VAL A 350 -28.72 1.04 -7.76
C VAL A 350 -30.02 0.36 -7.39
N PHE A 351 -30.00 -0.97 -7.23
CA PHE A 351 -31.19 -1.73 -6.83
C PHE A 351 -31.74 -1.28 -5.47
N ASP A 352 -30.90 -1.20 -4.43
CA ASP A 352 -31.31 -0.78 -3.08
C ASP A 352 -31.83 0.67 -3.06
N TYR A 353 -31.19 1.56 -3.82
CA TYR A 353 -31.64 2.95 -3.92
C TYR A 353 -33.01 3.04 -4.61
N GLU A 354 -33.21 2.35 -5.73
CA GLU A 354 -34.52 2.31 -6.41
C GLU A 354 -35.63 1.73 -5.53
N GLN A 355 -35.32 0.72 -4.69
CA GLN A 355 -36.27 0.18 -3.72
C GLN A 355 -36.58 1.17 -2.59
N SER A 356 -35.58 1.91 -2.11
CA SER A 356 -35.75 2.93 -1.07
C SER A 356 -36.63 4.11 -1.53
N GLN A 357 -36.59 4.45 -2.82
CA GLN A 357 -37.47 5.47 -3.42
C GLN A 357 -38.92 4.98 -3.60
N LYS A 358 -39.15 3.66 -3.59
CA LYS A 358 -40.45 3.02 -3.85
C LYS A 358 -41.24 2.65 -2.59
N ASN A 359 -40.99 3.29 -1.43
CA ASN A 359 -41.73 3.11 -0.16
C ASN A 359 -42.15 1.65 0.10
N TYR A 360 -41.20 0.77 0.44
CA TYR A 360 -41.53 -0.59 0.86
C TYR A 360 -41.13 -0.89 2.30
N SER A 361 -42.13 -1.38 3.05
CA SER A 361 -42.01 -1.97 4.37
C SER A 361 -41.07 -3.18 4.32
N LYS A 362 -40.06 -3.17 5.19
CA LYS A 362 -39.06 -4.24 5.36
C LYS A 362 -39.73 -5.64 5.38
N PRO A 363 -39.27 -6.62 4.59
CA PRO A 363 -39.55 -8.02 4.89
C PRO A 363 -38.78 -8.42 6.16
N GLU A 364 -39.39 -9.21 7.04
CA GLU A 364 -38.71 -9.72 8.23
C GLU A 364 -37.45 -10.53 7.85
N PRO A 365 -36.37 -10.43 8.64
CA PRO A 365 -35.15 -11.18 8.38
C PRO A 365 -35.41 -12.68 8.49
N PHE A 366 -35.02 -13.41 7.44
CA PHE A 366 -35.00 -14.87 7.41
C PHE A 366 -34.15 -15.42 8.56
N ARG A 367 -34.79 -16.14 9.49
CA ARG A 367 -34.12 -16.93 10.54
C ARG A 367 -34.03 -18.38 10.06
N PRO A 368 -32.82 -18.94 9.85
CA PRO A 368 -32.68 -20.37 9.58
C PRO A 368 -33.08 -21.16 10.83
N LYS A 369 -33.90 -22.21 10.65
CA LYS A 369 -34.17 -23.19 11.70
C LYS A 369 -32.88 -23.95 11.99
N MET A 370 -32.40 -23.86 13.22
CA MET A 370 -31.47 -24.85 13.76
C MET A 370 -32.32 -26.05 14.18
N ASP A 371 -32.18 -27.17 13.46
CA ASP A 371 -32.71 -28.44 13.91
C ASP A 371 -31.79 -28.99 15.03
N ASN A 372 -32.43 -29.50 16.09
CA ASN A 372 -31.81 -30.21 17.21
C ASN A 372 -31.29 -31.58 16.80
#